data_AF-R7K7Z3-F1
#
_entry.id   AF-R7K7Z3-F1
#
_cell.length_a   1.000
_cell.length_b   1.000
_cell.length_c   1.000
_cell.angle_alpha   90.00
_cell.angle_beta   90.00
_cell.angle_gamma   90.00
#
_symmetry.space_group_name_H-M   'P 1'
#
loop_
_entity.id
_entity.type
_entity.pdbx_description
1 polymer ?
#
loop_
_entity_poly.entity_id
_entity_poly.type
_entity_poly.pdbx_seq_one_letter_code
_entity_poly.pdbx_strand_id
1 'polypeptide(L)' 'MRRVKDLAERGQTVEFNTVLEEIKQRDYNDSHRQFAPLRQADDAVFIDSSDMSIEEVKDFILSKI' A
#
# COMPACT_ATOMS: atom_id res chain seq x y z
N MET A 1 8.06 5.80 4.13
CA MET A 1 8.44 4.93 2.99
C MET A 1 8.83 3.53 3.50
N ARG A 2 7.86 2.61 3.54
CA ARG A 2 8.03 1.27 4.14
C ARG A 2 8.77 0.31 3.21
N ARG A 3 8.41 0.30 1.91
CA ARG A 3 8.93 -0.61 0.90
C ARG A 3 10.46 -0.58 0.74
N VAL A 4 11.09 0.60 0.75
CA VAL A 4 12.56 0.71 0.66
C VAL A 4 13.23 0.14 1.89
N LYS A 5 12.69 0.36 3.09
CA LYS A 5 13.20 -0.25 4.33
C LYS A 5 13.07 -1.78 4.29
N ASP A 6 11.91 -2.29 3.87
CA ASP A 6 11.66 -3.73 3.74
C ASP A 6 12.64 -4.39 2.75
N LEU A 7 12.99 -3.71 1.66
CA LEU A 7 13.94 -4.21 0.66
C LEU A 7 15.38 -4.16 1.18
N ALA A 8 15.75 -3.08 1.89
CA ALA A 8 17.05 -2.96 2.53
C ALA A 8 17.27 -4.04 3.62
N GLU A 9 16.26 -4.32 4.44
CA GLU A 9 16.29 -5.42 5.44
C GLU A 9 16.48 -6.80 4.80
N ARG A 10 16.03 -6.98 3.56
CA ARG A 10 16.22 -8.20 2.77
C ARG A 10 17.56 -8.24 2.02
N GLY A 11 18.45 -7.28 2.27
CA GLY A 11 19.77 -7.18 1.63
C GLY A 11 19.73 -6.69 0.18
N GLN A 12 18.60 -6.15 -0.29
CA GLN A 12 18.48 -5.59 -1.64
C GLN A 12 18.79 -4.09 -1.59
N THR A 13 19.81 -3.68 -2.34
CA THR A 13 20.10 -2.25 -2.51
C THR A 13 19.23 -1.73 -3.64
N VAL A 14 18.29 -0.86 -3.30
CA VAL A 14 17.36 -0.25 -4.25
C VAL A 14 17.34 1.26 -4.05
N GLU A 15 17.36 1.99 -5.15
CA GLU A 15 17.26 3.45 -5.13
C GLU A 15 15.82 3.88 -4.79
N PHE A 16 15.70 4.85 -3.88
CA PHE A 16 14.41 5.39 -3.43
C PHE A 16 13.54 5.81 -4.62
N ASN A 17 14.13 6.55 -5.56
CA ASN A 17 13.42 7.09 -6.72
C ASN A 17 12.91 5.98 -7.63
N THR A 18 13.68 4.91 -7.81
CA THR A 18 13.25 3.74 -8.59
C THR A 18 12.04 3.07 -7.95
N VAL A 19 12.08 2.81 -6.64
CA VAL A 19 10.96 2.19 -5.93
C VAL A 19 9.72 3.09 -5.95
N LEU A 20 9.89 4.41 -5.84
CA LEU A 20 8.79 5.36 -5.91
C LEU A 20 8.11 5.33 -7.28
N GLU A 21 8.88 5.38 -8.37
CA GLU A 21 8.34 5.34 -9.73
C GLU A 21 7.66 4.01 -10.05
N GLU A 22 8.23 2.88 -9.59
CA GLU A 22 7.59 1.56 -9.72
C GLU A 22 6.23 1.51 -9.01
N ILE A 23 6.13 2.06 -7.80
CA ILE A 23 4.86 2.11 -7.05
C ILE A 23 3.84 2.96 -7.81
N LYS A 24 4.22 4.18 -8.25
CA LYS A 24 3.32 5.07 -9.00
C LYS A 24 2.82 4.42 -10.29
N GLN A 25 3.71 3.79 -11.05
CA GLN A 25 3.36 3.13 -12.30
C GLN A 25 2.41 1.97 -12.07
N ARG A 26 2.64 1.17 -11.03
CA ARG A 26 1.76 0.07 -10.64
C ARG A 26 0.38 0.60 -10.25
N ASP A 27 0.31 1.61 -9.39
CA ASP A 27 -0.95 2.16 -8.90
C ASP A 27 -1.75 2.80 -10.05
N TYR A 28 -1.09 3.43 -11.02
CA TYR A 28 -1.71 3.90 -12.27
C TYR A 28 -2.28 2.73 -13.07
N ASN A 29 -1.48 1.69 -13.33
CA ASN A 29 -1.92 0.53 -14.11
C ASN A 29 -3.10 -0.19 -13.44
N ASP A 30 -3.07 -0.36 -12.12
CA ASP A 30 -4.12 -1.05 -11.37
C ASP A 30 -5.42 -0.26 -11.32
N SER A 31 -5.36 1.08 -11.25
CA SER A 31 -6.56 1.94 -11.28
C SER A 31 -7.15 2.11 -12.69
N HIS A 32 -6.35 1.98 -13.75
CA HIS A 32 -6.77 2.23 -15.14
C HIS A 32 -7.01 0.95 -15.97
N ARG A 33 -6.84 -0.24 -15.40
CA ARG A 33 -7.10 -1.49 -16.11
C ARG A 33 -8.58 -1.66 -16.47
N GLN A 34 -8.85 -2.12 -17.68
CA GLN A 34 -10.23 -2.31 -18.17
C GLN A 34 -11.01 -3.36 -17.39
N PHE A 35 -10.32 -4.38 -16.86
CA PHE A 35 -10.95 -5.48 -16.12
C PHE A 35 -10.62 -5.39 -14.63
N ALA A 36 -11.65 -5.38 -13.78
CA ALA A 36 -11.56 -5.33 -12.32
C ALA A 36 -10.65 -4.19 -11.78
N PRO A 37 -10.82 -2.92 -12.15
CA PRO A 37 -9.93 -1.83 -11.73
C PRO A 37 -9.84 -1.72 -10.20
N LEU A 38 -8.70 -1.26 -9.69
CA LEU A 38 -8.51 -0.93 -8.29
C LEU A 38 -9.40 0.28 -7.94
N ARG A 39 -10.51 0.00 -7.26
CA ARG A 39 -11.44 1.00 -6.73
C ARG A 39 -11.98 0.52 -5.40
N GLN A 40 -12.31 1.46 -4.51
CA GLN A 40 -13.00 1.17 -3.27
C GLN A 40 -14.42 0.64 -3.58
N ALA A 41 -14.86 -0.39 -2.85
CA ALA A 41 -16.23 -0.86 -2.91
C ALA A 41 -17.16 0.09 -2.12
N ASP A 42 -18.45 0.10 -2.47
CA ASP A 42 -19.41 1.06 -1.89
C ASP A 42 -19.61 0.85 -0.37
N ASP A 43 -19.40 -0.37 0.11
CA ASP A 43 -19.50 -0.78 1.51
C ASP A 43 -18.14 -0.84 2.24
N ALA A 44 -17.03 -0.56 1.53
CA ALA A 44 -15.70 -0.66 2.11
C ALA A 44 -15.39 0.52 3.03
N VAL A 45 -14.87 0.23 4.22
CA VAL A 45 -14.34 1.23 5.15
C VAL A 45 -12.95 1.69 4.70
N PHE A 46 -12.78 3.00 4.48
CA PHE A 46 -11.46 3.57 4.19
C PHE A 46 -10.60 3.64 5.46
N ILE A 47 -9.35 3.21 5.34
CA ILE A 47 -8.33 3.35 6.38
C ILE A 47 -7.02 3.79 5.74
N ASP A 48 -6.46 4.89 6.21
CA ASP A 48 -5.09 5.29 5.89
C ASP A 48 -4.16 4.85 7.02
N SER A 49 -3.28 3.88 6.72
CA SER A 49 -2.33 3.32 7.68
C SER A 49 -0.94 3.94 7.59
N SER A 50 -0.78 5.10 6.95
CA SER A 50 0.54 5.70 6.70
C SER A 50 1.34 5.95 7.97
N ASP A 51 0.66 6.34 9.04
CA ASP A 51 1.25 6.66 10.35
C ASP A 51 0.81 5.71 11.47
N MET A 52 0.24 4.55 11.11
CA MET A 52 -0.23 3.54 12.07
C MET A 52 0.79 2.42 12.24
N SER A 53 0.97 1.96 13.47
CA SER A 53 1.63 0.70 13.80
C SER A 53 0.79 -0.50 13.36
N ILE A 54 1.43 -1.67 13.31
CA ILE A 54 0.74 -2.94 12.96
C ILE A 54 -0.40 -3.23 13.95
N GLU A 55 -0.17 -2.98 15.24
CA GLU A 55 -1.17 -3.20 16.29
C GLU A 55 -2.37 -2.26 16.15
N GLU A 56 -2.15 -0.98 15.85
CA GLU A 56 -3.23 -0.02 15.63
C GLU A 56 -4.09 -0.37 14.41
N VAL A 57 -3.46 -0.83 13.32
CA VAL A 57 -4.21 -1.29 12.13
C VAL A 57 -5.04 -2.53 12.47
N LYS A 58 -4.48 -3.48 13.21
CA LYS A 58 -5.17 -4.69 13.65
C LYS A 58 -6.38 -4.36 14.52
N ASP A 59 -6.21 -3.48 15.50
CA ASP A 59 -7.29 -3.08 16.41
C ASP A 59 -8.38 -2.28 15.67
N PHE A 60 -8.00 -1.44 14.70
CA PHE A 60 -8.97 -0.78 13.82
C PHE A 60 -9.81 -1.79 13.07
N ILE A 61 -9.18 -2.79 12.43
CA ILE A 61 -9.90 -3.82 11.67
C ILE A 61 -10.87 -4.58 12.57
N LEU A 62 -10.43 -5.00 13.76
CA LEU A 62 -11.27 -5.71 14.72
C LEU A 62 -12.46 -4.88 15.21
N SER A 63 -12.34 -3.55 15.26
CA SER A 63 -13.43 -2.66 15.66
C SER A 63 -14.53 -2.48 14.60
N LYS A 64 -14.28 -2.92 13.35
CA LYS A 64 -15.19 -2.76 12.20
C LYS A 64 -15.88 -4.07 11.78
N ILE A 65 -15.63 -5.15 12.52
CA ILE A 65 -16.27 -6.47 12.39
C ILE A 65 -17.31 -6.59 13.49
#